data_AF-A0A453BUS8-F1
#
_entry.id   AF-A0A453BUS8-F1
#
_cell.length_a   1.000
_cell.length_b   1.000
_cell.length_c   1.000
_cell.angle_alpha   90.00
_cell.angle_beta   90.00
_cell.angle_gamma   90.00
#
_symmetry.space_group_name_H-M   'P 1'
#
loop_
_entity.id
_entity.type
_entity.pdbx_description
1 polymer ?
#
loop_
_entity_poly.entity_id
_entity_poly.type
_entity_poly.pdbx_seq_one_letter_code
_entity_poly.pdbx_strand_id
1 'polypeptide(L)'
;MDMSTANTDLPPSSGKTNFLKTCFNGINALSGVGLLSIPYALSQGGWLSLIVFMAIAVICFYTGLLLQRCMDSSSLVNTYPDIGAHAFGRKGRVIVATFMHLELYLVAIDFLILEGDNLHKLFPAASFRLGALRVSGKQAFVLAATLAVLPTTWFSSLNVLAYVAAGGALASLLLIAAVLWVGVFDGVGFRERGRLVRWDTMPSAMSLYSFCFSGHAVFPMLYTGMKDRKRFPMVRTSRCNVTLNLFI
;
A
#
# COMPACT_ATOMS: atom_id res chain seq x y z
N MET A 1 3.11 47.97 -38.49
CA MET A 1 2.18 46.86 -38.75
C MET A 1 2.93 45.59 -38.42
N ASP A 2 2.42 44.89 -37.39
CA ASP A 2 2.80 43.58 -36.85
C ASP A 2 3.03 42.50 -37.91
N MET A 3 3.63 41.32 -37.66
CA MET A 3 3.53 40.47 -36.49
C MET A 3 4.66 39.43 -36.52
N SER A 4 5.46 39.35 -35.47
CA SER A 4 6.39 38.24 -35.22
C SER A 4 5.60 37.09 -34.58
N THR A 5 5.47 35.94 -35.26
CA THR A 5 4.79 34.75 -34.73
C THR A 5 5.71 34.01 -33.76
N ALA A 6 5.45 34.20 -32.48
CA ALA A 6 6.01 33.40 -31.39
C ALA A 6 5.43 31.97 -31.46
N ASN A 7 6.28 30.99 -31.76
CA ASN A 7 6.04 29.59 -31.42
C ASN A 7 6.18 29.44 -29.90
N THR A 8 5.07 29.46 -29.19
CA THR A 8 5.02 29.07 -27.78
C THR A 8 4.93 27.55 -27.68
N ASP A 9 6.09 26.94 -27.45
CA ASP A 9 6.21 25.57 -26.97
C ASP A 9 5.45 25.40 -25.64
N LEU A 10 4.34 24.68 -25.68
CA LEU A 10 3.63 24.22 -24.48
C LEU A 10 4.44 23.09 -23.81
N PRO A 11 4.82 23.19 -22.52
CA PRO A 11 5.58 22.13 -21.88
C PRO A 11 4.65 20.97 -21.46
N PRO A 12 4.98 19.70 -21.78
CA PRO A 12 4.26 18.53 -21.28
C PRO A 12 4.66 18.26 -19.81
N SER A 13 4.08 19.00 -18.87
CA SER A 13 4.39 18.90 -17.43
C SER A 13 3.20 18.45 -16.55
N SER A 14 2.00 18.34 -17.11
CA SER A 14 0.78 18.02 -16.35
C SER A 14 0.66 16.52 -15.97
N GLY A 15 1.12 15.60 -16.84
CA GLY A 15 0.98 14.16 -16.62
C GLY A 15 1.82 13.60 -15.46
N LYS A 16 3.05 14.09 -15.27
CA LYS A 16 3.98 13.59 -14.24
C LYS A 16 3.50 13.92 -12.81
N THR A 17 2.92 15.11 -12.62
CA THR A 17 2.43 15.57 -11.32
C THR A 17 1.19 14.80 -10.87
N ASN A 18 0.27 14.49 -11.80
CA ASN A 18 -0.95 13.76 -11.46
C ASN A 18 -0.66 12.28 -11.18
N PHE A 19 0.29 11.67 -11.89
CA PHE A 19 0.72 10.29 -11.63
C PHE A 19 1.42 10.14 -10.27
N LEU A 20 2.30 11.08 -9.91
CA LEU A 20 2.89 11.14 -8.58
C LEU A 20 1.86 11.22 -7.46
N LYS A 21 0.86 12.09 -7.61
CA LYS A 21 -0.24 12.21 -6.65
C LYS A 21 -0.94 10.87 -6.47
N THR A 22 -1.24 10.18 -7.56
CA THR A 22 -1.83 8.83 -7.52
C THR A 22 -0.95 7.83 -6.77
N CYS A 23 0.35 7.75 -7.06
CA CYS A 23 1.24 6.84 -6.33
C CYS A 23 1.34 7.20 -4.84
N PHE A 24 1.44 8.49 -4.50
CA PHE A 24 1.48 8.94 -3.11
C PHE A 24 0.20 8.60 -2.35
N ASN A 25 -0.94 8.78 -3.01
CA ASN A 25 -2.26 8.41 -2.52
C ASN A 25 -2.39 6.89 -2.33
N GLY A 26 -1.85 6.10 -3.24
CA GLY A 26 -1.77 4.63 -3.11
C GLY A 26 -0.94 4.21 -1.89
N ILE A 27 0.21 4.86 -1.64
CA ILE A 27 0.97 4.58 -0.42
C ILE A 27 0.19 4.97 0.84
N ASN A 28 -0.51 6.10 0.83
CA ASN A 28 -1.31 6.50 1.99
C ASN A 28 -2.45 5.49 2.28
N ALA A 29 -3.07 4.93 1.24
CA ALA A 29 -4.05 3.86 1.38
C ALA A 29 -3.42 2.57 1.95
N LEU A 30 -2.24 2.16 1.45
CA LEU A 30 -1.49 1.00 1.97
C LEU A 30 -1.06 1.20 3.44
N SER A 31 -0.63 2.40 3.81
CA SER A 31 -0.30 2.74 5.20
C SER A 31 -1.49 2.54 6.15
N GLY A 32 -2.72 2.79 5.69
CA GLY A 32 -3.94 2.59 6.48
C GLY A 32 -4.15 1.13 6.89
N VAL A 33 -3.97 0.19 5.97
CA VAL A 33 -4.05 -1.26 6.28
C VAL A 33 -2.88 -1.71 7.15
N GLY A 34 -1.69 -1.15 6.93
CA GLY A 34 -0.52 -1.42 7.77
C GLY A 34 -0.73 -1.06 9.24
N LEU A 35 -1.41 0.06 9.52
CA LEU A 35 -1.68 0.53 10.88
C LEU A 35 -2.55 -0.44 11.70
N LEU A 36 -3.47 -1.17 11.06
CA LEU A 36 -4.30 -2.19 11.72
C LEU A 36 -3.62 -3.56 11.76
N SER A 37 -2.83 -3.84 10.74
CA SER A 37 -2.11 -5.10 10.60
C SER A 37 -0.99 -5.25 11.62
N ILE A 38 -0.22 -4.20 11.91
CA ILE A 38 0.87 -4.25 12.89
C ILE A 38 0.42 -4.65 14.32
N PRO A 39 -0.60 -4.02 14.94
CA PRO A 39 -1.07 -4.42 16.26
C PRO A 39 -1.69 -5.82 16.27
N TYR A 40 -2.37 -6.21 15.19
CA TYR A 40 -2.87 -7.58 15.05
C TYR A 40 -1.72 -8.61 14.88
N ALA A 41 -0.69 -8.30 14.11
CA ALA A 41 0.51 -9.13 13.99
C ALA A 41 1.23 -9.28 15.34
N LEU A 42 1.31 -8.20 16.13
CA LEU A 42 1.86 -8.22 17.48
C LEU A 42 1.04 -9.10 18.41
N SER A 43 -0.30 -9.05 18.35
CA SER A 43 -1.16 -9.92 19.17
C SER A 43 -1.05 -11.39 18.75
N GLN A 44 -0.79 -11.67 17.46
CA GLN A 44 -0.55 -13.02 16.94
C GLN A 44 0.86 -13.54 17.26
N GLY A 45 1.89 -12.70 17.26
CA GLY A 45 3.28 -13.11 17.49
C GLY A 45 3.72 -13.08 18.96
N GLY A 46 3.13 -12.19 19.77
CA GLY A 46 3.64 -11.86 21.10
C GLY A 46 4.79 -10.84 21.04
N TRP A 47 5.24 -10.34 22.19
CA TRP A 47 6.18 -9.21 22.25
C TRP A 47 7.50 -9.42 21.51
N LEU A 48 8.04 -10.64 21.48
CA LEU A 48 9.28 -10.93 20.76
C LEU A 48 9.12 -10.88 19.22
N SER A 49 7.91 -10.85 18.68
CA SER A 49 7.69 -10.65 17.25
C SER A 49 8.14 -9.27 16.78
N LEU A 50 8.30 -8.30 17.69
CA LEU A 50 8.89 -6.99 17.42
C LEU A 50 10.34 -7.08 16.92
N ILE A 51 11.09 -8.09 17.34
CA ILE A 51 12.44 -8.34 16.81
C ILE A 51 12.36 -8.68 15.32
N VAL A 52 11.39 -9.52 14.95
CA VAL A 52 11.16 -9.90 13.55
C VAL A 52 10.66 -8.71 12.74
N PHE A 53 9.76 -7.90 13.30
CA PHE A 53 9.34 -6.64 12.69
C PHE A 53 10.52 -5.71 12.40
N MET A 54 11.42 -5.53 13.37
CA MET A 54 12.63 -4.71 13.21
C MET A 54 13.57 -5.29 12.15
N ALA A 55 13.77 -6.61 12.15
CA ALA A 55 14.60 -7.28 11.15
C ALA A 55 14.04 -7.08 9.72
N ILE A 56 12.73 -7.24 9.52
CA ILE A 56 12.06 -6.98 8.24
C ILE A 56 12.23 -5.51 7.86
N ALA A 57 12.03 -4.57 8.79
CA ALA A 57 12.19 -3.15 8.53
C ALA A 57 13.62 -2.79 8.05
N VAL A 58 14.65 -3.34 8.70
CA VAL A 58 16.06 -3.15 8.31
C VAL A 58 16.32 -3.73 6.92
N ILE A 59 15.84 -4.95 6.65
CA ILE A 59 15.96 -5.58 5.33
C ILE A 59 15.27 -4.72 4.25
N CYS A 60 14.03 -4.30 4.49
CA CYS A 60 13.26 -3.48 3.56
C CYS A 60 13.91 -2.11 3.30
N PHE A 61 14.51 -1.51 4.34
CA PHE A 61 15.26 -0.27 4.20
C PHE A 61 16.52 -0.48 3.34
N TYR A 62 17.27 -1.55 3.61
CA TYR A 62 18.47 -1.90 2.84
C TYR A 62 18.15 -2.20 1.38
N THR A 63 17.11 -3.01 1.11
CA THR A 63 16.69 -3.31 -0.27
C THR A 63 16.16 -2.08 -0.99
N GLY A 64 15.49 -1.15 -0.28
CA GLY A 64 15.10 0.15 -0.83
C GLY A 64 16.30 1.04 -1.20
N LEU A 65 17.40 0.98 -0.44
CA LEU A 65 18.65 1.67 -0.79
C LEU A 65 19.33 1.04 -2.01
N LEU A 66 19.38 -0.29 -2.09
CA LEU A 66 19.87 -1.01 -3.27
C LEU A 66 19.07 -0.63 -4.50
N LEU A 67 17.74 -0.63 -4.39
CA LEU A 67 16.86 -0.29 -5.49
C LEU A 67 17.11 1.13 -6.00
N GLN A 68 17.30 2.09 -5.08
CA GLN A 68 17.68 3.44 -5.46
C GLN A 68 19.02 3.47 -6.21
N ARG A 69 20.05 2.77 -5.72
CA ARG A 69 21.35 2.70 -6.39
C ARG A 69 21.24 2.09 -7.78
N CYS A 70 20.41 1.06 -7.96
CA CYS A 70 20.13 0.48 -9.27
C CYS A 70 19.48 1.51 -10.21
N MET A 71 18.53 2.30 -9.72
CA MET A 71 17.89 3.36 -10.50
C MET A 71 18.85 4.51 -10.84
N ASP A 72 19.79 4.82 -9.95
CA ASP A 72 20.80 5.86 -10.16
C ASP A 72 21.95 5.41 -11.08
N SER A 73 22.12 4.10 -11.29
CA SER A 73 23.19 3.53 -12.11
C SER A 73 23.11 3.90 -13.60
N SER A 74 21.90 4.16 -14.11
CA SER A 74 21.68 4.53 -15.50
C SER A 74 20.40 5.34 -15.67
N SER A 75 20.46 6.39 -16.49
CA SER A 75 19.29 7.19 -16.86
C SER A 75 18.23 6.41 -17.65
N LEU A 76 18.60 5.26 -18.22
CA LEU A 76 17.70 4.37 -18.95
C LEU A 76 16.81 3.54 -18.02
N VAL A 77 17.15 3.42 -16.74
CA VAL A 77 16.42 2.63 -15.76
C VAL A 77 15.36 3.49 -15.08
N ASN A 78 14.11 3.38 -15.54
CA ASN A 78 13.00 4.20 -15.02
C ASN A 78 11.91 3.36 -14.33
N THR A 79 11.87 2.05 -14.57
CA THR A 79 10.89 1.14 -13.97
C THR A 79 11.55 -0.07 -13.34
N TYR A 80 10.84 -0.74 -12.43
CA TYR A 80 11.34 -1.96 -11.78
C TYR A 80 11.76 -3.04 -12.81
N PRO A 81 11.00 -3.31 -13.89
CA PRO A 81 11.42 -4.21 -14.97
C PRO A 81 12.67 -3.76 -15.73
N ASP A 82 12.94 -2.45 -15.85
CA ASP A 82 14.15 -1.97 -16.51
C ASP A 82 15.42 -2.34 -15.73
N ILE A 83 15.32 -2.45 -14.39
CA ILE A 83 16.43 -2.96 -13.57
C ILE A 83 16.74 -4.41 -13.95
N GLY A 84 15.70 -5.24 -14.09
CA GLY A 84 15.83 -6.62 -14.58
C GLY A 84 16.38 -6.70 -16.01
N ALA A 85 15.99 -5.75 -16.86
CA ALA A 85 16.50 -5.62 -18.22
C ALA A 85 18.00 -5.29 -18.23
N HIS A 86 18.43 -4.40 -17.34
CA HIS A 86 19.82 -3.98 -17.24
C HIS A 86 20.73 -5.09 -16.69
N ALA A 87 20.24 -5.87 -15.73
CA ALA A 87 21.01 -6.95 -15.11
C ALA A 87 21.06 -8.25 -15.95
N PHE A 88 19.95 -8.64 -16.57
CA PHE A 88 19.80 -9.95 -17.22
C PHE A 88 19.26 -9.88 -18.66
N GLY A 89 19.24 -8.68 -19.26
CA GLY A 89 18.71 -8.46 -20.60
C GLY A 89 17.20 -8.67 -20.71
N ARG A 90 16.71 -8.92 -21.92
CA ARG A 90 15.27 -9.01 -22.22
C ARG A 90 14.54 -10.07 -21.39
N LYS A 91 15.20 -11.20 -21.07
CA LYS A 91 14.62 -12.27 -20.24
C LYS A 91 14.35 -11.78 -18.81
N GLY A 92 15.31 -11.07 -18.21
CA GLY A 92 15.14 -10.46 -16.88
C GLY A 92 14.00 -9.47 -16.83
N ARG A 93 13.86 -8.62 -17.86
CA ARG A 93 12.75 -7.66 -17.97
C ARG A 93 11.39 -8.35 -17.88
N VAL A 94 11.20 -9.43 -18.65
CA VAL A 94 9.92 -10.16 -18.68
C VAL A 94 9.65 -10.81 -17.34
N ILE A 95 10.63 -11.51 -16.75
CA ILE A 95 10.46 -12.17 -15.45
C ILE A 95 10.07 -11.17 -14.36
N VAL A 96 10.82 -10.07 -14.23
CA VAL A 96 10.54 -9.04 -13.23
C VAL A 96 9.19 -8.38 -13.46
N ALA A 97 8.83 -8.10 -14.72
CA ALA A 97 7.50 -7.57 -15.05
C ALA A 97 6.40 -8.55 -14.63
N THR A 98 6.54 -9.85 -14.94
CA THR A 98 5.55 -10.86 -14.57
C THR A 98 5.34 -10.93 -13.06
N PHE A 99 6.42 -10.98 -12.26
CA PHE A 99 6.32 -10.98 -10.80
C PHE A 99 5.65 -9.72 -10.25
N MET A 100 5.99 -8.55 -10.80
CA MET A 100 5.41 -7.28 -10.37
C MET A 100 3.90 -7.22 -10.69
N HIS A 101 3.47 -7.66 -11.88
CA HIS A 101 2.04 -7.70 -12.22
C HIS A 101 1.29 -8.73 -11.36
N LEU A 102 1.90 -9.89 -11.09
CA LEU A 102 1.32 -10.91 -10.21
C LEU A 102 1.15 -10.36 -8.78
N GLU A 103 2.17 -9.69 -8.24
CA GLU A 103 2.13 -9.06 -6.92
C GLU A 103 0.99 -8.04 -6.83
N LEU A 104 0.90 -7.11 -7.79
CA LEU A 104 -0.18 -6.11 -7.81
C LEU A 104 -1.57 -6.74 -7.94
N TYR A 105 -1.69 -7.82 -8.72
CA TYR A 105 -2.93 -8.56 -8.86
C TYR A 105 -3.36 -9.26 -7.57
N LEU A 106 -2.42 -9.93 -6.88
CA LEU A 106 -2.70 -10.58 -5.60
C LEU A 106 -3.07 -9.56 -4.53
N VAL A 107 -2.37 -8.43 -4.47
CA VAL A 107 -2.71 -7.32 -3.56
C VAL A 107 -4.13 -6.81 -3.83
N ALA A 108 -4.53 -6.66 -5.10
CA ALA A 108 -5.89 -6.24 -5.43
C ALA A 108 -6.96 -7.26 -4.97
N ILE A 109 -6.69 -8.55 -5.12
CA ILE A 109 -7.57 -9.61 -4.62
C ILE A 109 -7.66 -9.56 -3.08
N ASP A 110 -6.53 -9.41 -2.40
CA ASP A 110 -6.48 -9.35 -0.93
C ASP A 110 -7.35 -8.19 -0.41
N PHE A 111 -7.31 -7.02 -1.05
CA PHE A 111 -8.19 -5.90 -0.72
C PHE A 111 -9.67 -6.22 -0.95
N LEU A 112 -10.03 -6.88 -2.05
CA LEU A 112 -11.42 -7.27 -2.32
C LEU A 112 -11.95 -8.28 -1.30
N ILE A 113 -11.12 -9.25 -0.90
CA ILE A 113 -11.45 -10.20 0.15
C ILE A 113 -11.61 -9.47 1.48
N LEU A 114 -10.66 -8.60 1.84
CA LEU A 114 -10.70 -7.84 3.10
C LEU A 114 -11.97 -6.99 3.22
N GLU A 115 -12.35 -6.27 2.15
CA GLU A 115 -13.62 -5.54 2.06
C GLU A 115 -14.82 -6.48 2.25
N GLY A 116 -14.84 -7.62 1.55
CA GLY A 116 -15.91 -8.61 1.70
C GLY A 116 -16.04 -9.17 3.12
N ASP A 117 -14.92 -9.47 3.78
CA ASP A 117 -14.86 -9.92 5.17
C ASP A 117 -15.39 -8.84 6.12
N ASN A 118 -15.02 -7.58 5.90
CA ASN A 118 -15.48 -6.44 6.70
C ASN A 118 -16.97 -6.18 6.53
N LEU A 119 -17.48 -6.13 5.30
CA LEU A 119 -18.91 -5.93 5.03
C LEU A 119 -19.75 -7.07 5.60
N HIS A 120 -19.27 -8.31 5.50
CA HIS A 120 -19.96 -9.45 6.09
C HIS A 120 -20.06 -9.35 7.63
N LYS A 121 -19.01 -8.83 8.30
CA LYS A 121 -19.04 -8.58 9.75
C LYS A 121 -19.98 -7.44 10.14
N LEU A 122 -20.11 -6.40 9.30
CA LEU A 122 -21.02 -5.28 9.54
C LEU A 122 -22.49 -5.66 9.29
N PHE A 123 -22.75 -6.51 8.30
CA PHE A 123 -24.09 -6.95 7.93
C PHE A 123 -24.23 -8.48 7.96
N PRO A 124 -24.08 -9.12 9.13
CA PRO A 124 -24.11 -10.59 9.25
C PRO A 124 -25.49 -11.18 8.93
N ALA A 125 -26.55 -10.39 9.12
CA ALA A 125 -27.94 -10.77 8.82
C ALA A 125 -28.33 -10.55 7.34
N ALA A 126 -27.52 -9.84 6.56
CA ALA A 126 -27.80 -9.60 5.14
C ALA A 126 -27.41 -10.83 4.31
N SER A 127 -28.38 -11.73 4.11
CA SER A 127 -28.25 -12.82 3.16
C SER A 127 -28.81 -12.40 1.79
N PHE A 128 -27.97 -12.35 0.76
CA PHE A 128 -28.43 -12.13 -0.61
C PHE A 128 -28.98 -13.43 -1.20
N ARG A 129 -30.31 -13.49 -1.42
CA ARG A 129 -30.94 -14.54 -2.23
C ARG A 129 -31.04 -14.04 -3.68
N LEU A 130 -30.19 -14.56 -4.57
CA LEU A 130 -30.30 -14.34 -6.01
C LEU A 130 -30.90 -15.61 -6.64
N GLY A 131 -32.23 -15.67 -6.73
CA GLY A 131 -32.95 -16.83 -7.28
C GLY A 131 -32.76 -18.12 -6.47
N ALA A 132 -32.49 -19.25 -7.14
CA ALA A 132 -32.29 -20.58 -6.54
C ALA A 132 -30.88 -20.82 -5.97
N LEU A 133 -29.94 -19.90 -6.19
CA LEU A 133 -28.56 -20.02 -5.72
C LEU A 133 -28.41 -19.26 -4.39
N ARG A 134 -28.20 -20.03 -3.32
CA ARG A 134 -27.92 -19.50 -1.99
C ARG A 134 -26.45 -19.11 -1.91
N VAL A 135 -26.13 -17.92 -2.41
CA VAL A 135 -24.76 -17.38 -2.33
C VAL A 135 -24.47 -17.02 -0.88
N SER A 136 -23.35 -17.53 -0.34
CA SER A 136 -22.89 -17.18 1.01
C SER A 136 -22.68 -15.67 1.08
N GLY A 137 -23.20 -15.00 2.13
CA GLY A 137 -23.20 -13.53 2.23
C GLY A 137 -21.81 -12.91 1.96
N LYS A 138 -20.75 -13.58 2.41
CA LYS A 138 -19.36 -13.22 2.13
C LYS A 138 -19.03 -13.12 0.64
N GLN A 139 -19.37 -14.14 -0.15
CA GLN A 139 -19.10 -14.16 -1.60
C GLN A 139 -19.92 -13.11 -2.35
N ALA A 140 -21.14 -12.84 -1.89
CA ALA A 140 -21.98 -11.79 -2.46
C ALA A 140 -21.37 -10.39 -2.22
N PHE A 141 -20.83 -10.12 -1.02
CA PHE A 141 -20.15 -8.86 -0.73
C PHE A 141 -18.85 -8.68 -1.51
N VAL A 142 -18.03 -9.73 -1.65
CA VAL A 142 -16.83 -9.68 -2.51
C VAL A 142 -17.21 -9.40 -3.97
N LEU A 143 -18.26 -10.06 -4.48
CA LEU A 143 -18.73 -9.86 -5.85
C LEU A 143 -19.29 -8.44 -6.05
N ALA A 144 -20.05 -7.93 -5.08
CA ALA A 144 -20.58 -6.57 -5.11
C ALA A 144 -19.46 -5.51 -5.06
N ALA A 145 -18.45 -5.71 -4.20
CA ALA A 145 -17.26 -4.85 -4.14
C ALA A 145 -16.50 -4.87 -5.47
N THR A 146 -16.35 -6.05 -6.07
CA THR A 146 -15.72 -6.20 -7.39
C THR A 146 -16.48 -5.43 -8.47
N LEU A 147 -17.81 -5.56 -8.52
CA LEU A 147 -18.69 -4.83 -9.43
C LEU A 147 -18.64 -3.32 -9.23
N ALA A 148 -18.49 -2.85 -7.98
CA ALA A 148 -18.37 -1.44 -7.66
C ALA A 148 -17.00 -0.86 -8.06
N VAL A 149 -15.93 -1.64 -7.92
CA VAL A 149 -14.56 -1.24 -8.29
C VAL A 149 -14.33 -1.35 -9.81
N LEU A 150 -14.98 -2.29 -10.50
CA LEU A 150 -14.85 -2.48 -11.94
C LEU A 150 -14.99 -1.18 -12.77
N PRO A 151 -16.04 -0.35 -12.62
CA PRO A 151 -16.17 0.90 -13.37
C PRO A 151 -15.07 1.91 -13.03
N THR A 152 -14.52 1.88 -11.81
CA THR A 152 -13.43 2.79 -11.42
C THR A 152 -12.13 2.51 -12.18
N THR A 153 -11.93 1.28 -12.67
CA THR A 153 -10.78 0.95 -13.55
C THR A 153 -10.92 1.51 -14.96
N TRP A 154 -12.14 1.85 -15.41
CA TRP A 154 -12.40 2.38 -16.74
C TRP A 154 -12.29 3.91 -16.79
N PHE A 155 -12.66 4.60 -15.70
CA PHE A 155 -12.59 6.05 -15.59
C PHE A 155 -11.25 6.52 -15.03
N SER A 156 -10.28 6.75 -15.92
CA SER A 156 -8.93 7.25 -15.60
C SER A 156 -8.89 8.73 -15.19
N SER A 157 -9.71 9.14 -14.21
CA SER A 157 -9.66 10.49 -13.64
C SER A 157 -8.79 10.49 -12.38
N LEU A 158 -7.53 10.91 -12.54
CA LEU A 158 -6.55 10.98 -11.44
C LEU A 158 -7.02 11.90 -10.28
N ASN A 159 -7.95 12.82 -10.56
CA ASN A 159 -8.58 13.69 -9.56
C ASN A 159 -9.53 12.92 -8.62
N VAL A 160 -10.38 12.02 -9.14
CA VAL A 160 -11.31 11.24 -8.30
C VAL A 160 -10.53 10.34 -7.34
N LEU A 161 -9.45 9.73 -7.83
CA LEU A 161 -8.59 8.88 -7.01
C LEU A 161 -7.92 9.65 -5.86
N ALA A 162 -7.65 10.94 -6.05
CA ALA A 162 -7.14 11.80 -4.99
C ALA A 162 -8.16 12.11 -3.90
N TYR A 163 -9.42 12.37 -4.27
CA TYR A 163 -10.50 12.54 -3.28
C TYR A 163 -10.78 11.25 -2.51
N VAL A 164 -10.81 10.11 -3.19
CA VAL A 164 -10.99 8.79 -2.55
C VAL A 164 -9.87 8.51 -1.55
N ALA A 165 -8.61 8.76 -1.92
CA ALA A 165 -7.49 8.56 -1.01
C ALA A 165 -7.48 9.54 0.18
N ALA A 166 -7.89 10.79 -0.02
CA ALA A 166 -8.07 11.75 1.07
C ALA A 166 -9.18 11.29 2.04
N GLY A 167 -10.29 10.78 1.50
CA GLY A 167 -11.36 10.15 2.29
C GLY A 167 -10.86 8.92 3.07
N GLY A 168 -10.08 8.05 2.44
CA GLY A 168 -9.48 6.87 3.09
C GLY A 168 -8.49 7.25 4.21
N ALA A 169 -7.69 8.30 4.02
CA ALA A 169 -6.81 8.83 5.07
C ALA A 169 -7.62 9.38 6.25
N LEU A 170 -8.69 10.14 5.99
CA LEU A 170 -9.59 10.62 7.04
C LEU A 170 -10.28 9.46 7.78
N ALA A 171 -10.79 8.47 7.05
CA ALA A 171 -11.40 7.28 7.63
C ALA A 171 -10.41 6.51 8.52
N SER A 172 -9.15 6.40 8.10
CA SER A 172 -8.08 5.79 8.92
C SER A 172 -7.83 6.56 10.21
N LEU A 173 -7.79 7.89 10.15
CA LEU A 173 -7.64 8.74 11.34
C LEU A 173 -8.83 8.61 12.30
N LEU A 174 -10.06 8.61 11.77
CA LEU A 174 -11.26 8.41 12.57
C LEU A 174 -11.29 7.03 13.24
N LEU A 175 -10.83 5.99 12.54
CA LEU A 175 -10.73 4.64 13.09
C LEU A 175 -9.73 4.59 14.24
N ILE A 176 -8.55 5.21 14.09
CA ILE A 176 -7.57 5.30 15.19
C ILE A 176 -8.16 6.05 16.38
N ALA A 177 -8.82 7.19 16.14
CA ALA A 177 -9.47 7.96 17.19
C ALA A 177 -10.55 7.15 17.92
N ALA A 178 -11.36 6.37 17.19
CA ALA A 178 -12.38 5.50 17.77
C ALA A 178 -11.76 4.38 18.62
N VAL A 179 -10.69 3.72 18.13
CA VAL A 179 -9.99 2.67 18.89
C VAL A 179 -9.36 3.24 20.17
N LEU A 180 -8.74 4.42 20.09
CA LEU A 180 -8.19 5.10 21.27
C LEU A 180 -9.28 5.49 22.26
N TRP A 181 -10.42 6.00 21.77
CA TRP A 181 -11.55 6.35 22.62
C TRP A 181 -12.07 5.14 23.40
N VAL A 182 -12.34 4.04 22.69
CA VAL A 182 -12.82 2.78 23.30
C VAL A 182 -11.80 2.23 24.29
N GLY A 183 -10.50 2.28 23.95
CA GLY A 183 -9.43 1.80 24.83
C GLY A 183 -9.29 2.60 26.13
N VAL A 184 -9.47 3.92 26.08
CA VAL A 184 -9.28 4.84 27.23
C VAL A 184 -10.55 5.04 28.05
N PHE A 185 -11.69 5.25 27.40
CA PHE A 185 -12.93 5.70 28.05
C PHE A 185 -13.96 4.59 28.25
N ASP A 186 -14.03 3.58 27.38
CA ASP A 186 -15.04 2.50 27.49
C ASP A 186 -14.56 1.31 28.35
N GLY A 187 -13.46 1.48 29.09
CA GLY A 187 -13.04 0.55 30.15
C GLY A 187 -12.48 -0.79 29.66
N VAL A 188 -12.28 -0.97 28.35
CA VAL A 188 -11.63 -2.17 27.78
C VAL A 188 -10.20 -2.28 28.31
N GLY A 189 -9.52 -1.13 28.44
CA GLY A 189 -8.17 -1.00 28.98
C GLY A 189 -7.11 -1.72 28.13
N PHE A 190 -5.83 -1.45 28.40
CA PHE A 190 -4.71 -2.16 27.77
C PHE A 190 -4.29 -3.38 28.61
N ARG A 191 -5.25 -4.22 29.03
CA ARG A 191 -5.00 -5.40 29.88
C ARG A 191 -4.80 -6.67 29.05
N GLU A 192 -3.77 -6.69 28.22
CA GLU A 192 -3.27 -7.93 27.63
C GLU A 192 -2.17 -8.52 28.52
N ARG A 193 -2.35 -9.75 29.01
CA ARG A 193 -1.26 -10.51 29.64
C ARG A 193 -0.31 -10.92 28.52
N GLY A 194 0.65 -10.05 28.23
CA GLY A 194 1.61 -10.21 27.16
C GLY A 194 2.29 -11.58 27.19
N ARG A 195 1.90 -12.47 26.28
CA ARG A 195 2.64 -13.70 26.02
C ARG A 195 3.90 -13.31 25.25
N LEU A 196 5.06 -13.76 25.73
CA LEU A 196 6.36 -13.38 25.13
C LEU A 196 6.46 -13.84 23.67
N VAL A 197 6.03 -15.07 23.37
CA VAL A 197 6.00 -15.65 22.02
C VAL A 197 4.83 -16.61 21.86
N ARG A 198 4.22 -16.58 20.67
CA ARG A 198 3.30 -17.60 20.15
C ARG A 198 3.86 -18.21 18.86
N TRP A 199 4.65 -19.26 18.99
CA TRP A 199 5.32 -19.91 17.85
C TRP A 199 4.35 -20.48 16.80
N ASP A 200 3.17 -20.91 17.25
CA ASP A 200 2.07 -21.43 16.44
C ASP A 200 1.55 -20.43 15.41
N THR A 201 1.55 -19.14 15.74
CA THR A 201 1.02 -18.06 14.90
C THR A 201 2.08 -17.04 14.47
N MET A 202 3.35 -17.30 14.80
CA MET A 202 4.49 -16.49 14.35
C MET A 202 4.57 -16.35 12.82
N PRO A 203 4.38 -17.41 12.01
CA PRO A 203 4.40 -17.28 10.54
C PRO A 203 3.35 -16.27 10.02
N SER A 204 2.16 -16.24 10.65
CA SER A 204 1.12 -15.28 10.31
C SER A 204 1.48 -13.84 10.71
N ALA A 205 2.16 -13.65 11.85
CA ALA A 205 2.69 -12.34 12.23
C ALA A 205 3.77 -11.87 11.25
N MET A 206 4.67 -12.76 10.85
CA MET A 206 5.74 -12.49 9.89
C MET A 206 5.21 -12.08 8.52
N SER A 207 4.20 -12.80 8.00
CA SER A 207 3.60 -12.46 6.71
C SER A 207 2.92 -11.11 6.75
N LEU A 208 2.20 -10.80 7.84
CA LEU A 208 1.51 -9.54 7.99
C LEU A 208 2.46 -8.34 8.14
N TYR A 209 3.56 -8.51 8.89
CA TYR A 209 4.63 -7.51 8.92
C TYR A 209 5.25 -7.31 7.53
N SER A 210 5.55 -8.39 6.82
CA SER A 210 6.15 -8.32 5.47
C SER A 210 5.22 -7.61 4.48
N PHE A 211 3.92 -7.88 4.55
CA PHE A 211 2.89 -7.21 3.75
C PHE A 211 2.87 -5.70 4.01
N CYS A 212 2.98 -5.27 5.27
CA CYS A 212 3.04 -3.84 5.63
C CYS A 212 4.24 -3.11 5.01
N PHE A 213 5.33 -3.82 4.72
CA PHE A 213 6.53 -3.28 4.09
C PHE A 213 6.60 -3.53 2.56
N SER A 214 5.55 -4.07 1.93
CA SER A 214 5.51 -4.35 0.48
C SER A 214 5.28 -3.07 -0.35
N GLY A 215 6.23 -2.14 -0.28
CA GLY A 215 6.22 -0.88 -1.02
C GLY A 215 7.19 -0.83 -2.21
N HIS A 216 8.02 -1.86 -2.38
CA HIS A 216 9.13 -1.85 -3.35
C HIS A 216 8.63 -1.79 -4.80
N ALA A 217 7.50 -2.42 -5.11
CA ALA A 217 6.92 -2.40 -6.45
C ALA A 217 6.55 -0.98 -6.94
N VAL A 218 6.12 -0.09 -6.01
CA VAL A 218 5.75 1.30 -6.33
C VAL A 218 6.93 2.27 -6.23
N PHE A 219 8.06 1.84 -5.69
CA PHE A 219 9.21 2.69 -5.40
C PHE A 219 9.82 3.35 -6.65
N PRO A 220 10.11 2.64 -7.77
CA PRO A 220 10.68 3.29 -8.96
C PRO A 220 9.75 4.32 -9.59
N MET A 221 8.44 4.07 -9.53
CA MET A 221 7.42 4.98 -10.05
C MET A 221 7.40 6.29 -9.27
N LEU A 222 7.49 6.21 -7.93
CA LEU A 222 7.63 7.39 -7.08
C LEU A 222 8.94 8.12 -7.32
N TYR A 223 10.05 7.37 -7.36
CA TYR A 223 11.39 7.92 -7.52
C TYR A 223 11.55 8.71 -8.82
N THR A 224 11.09 8.16 -9.93
CA THR A 224 11.18 8.80 -11.25
C THR A 224 10.19 9.93 -11.46
N GLY A 225 9.04 9.88 -10.78
CA GLY A 225 8.03 10.93 -10.87
C GLY A 225 8.47 12.23 -10.19
N MET A 226 9.33 12.18 -9.15
CA MET A 226 9.72 13.37 -8.39
C MET A 226 10.57 14.36 -9.17
N LYS A 227 10.22 15.64 -9.05
CA LYS A 227 10.95 16.76 -9.66
C LYS A 227 12.38 16.90 -9.13
N ASP A 228 12.63 16.54 -7.87
CA ASP A 228 13.96 16.54 -7.25
C ASP A 228 14.24 15.18 -6.60
N ARG A 229 14.99 14.33 -7.32
CA ARG A 229 15.36 12.98 -6.87
C ARG A 229 16.26 12.99 -5.63
N LYS A 230 17.01 14.09 -5.39
CA LYS A 230 17.90 14.23 -4.23
C LYS A 230 17.15 14.41 -2.91
N ARG A 231 15.85 14.76 -2.96
CA ARG A 231 14.97 14.82 -1.77
C ARG A 231 14.32 13.48 -1.40
N PHE A 232 14.39 12.48 -2.27
CA PHE A 232 13.80 11.16 -1.98
C PHE A 232 14.41 10.46 -0.75
N PRO A 233 15.74 10.50 -0.55
CA PRO A 233 16.33 9.98 0.67
C PRO A 233 15.76 10.67 1.92
N MET A 234 15.53 11.99 1.86
CA MET A 234 15.00 12.77 2.98
C MET A 234 13.54 12.41 3.31
N VAL A 235 12.70 12.14 2.31
CA VAL A 235 11.31 11.64 2.52
C VAL A 235 11.30 10.20 3.05
N ARG A 236 12.23 9.36 2.59
CA ARG A 236 12.39 7.97 3.07
C ARG A 236 12.92 7.93 4.50
N THR A 237 13.87 8.79 4.86
CA THR A 237 14.41 8.89 6.22
C THR A 237 13.38 9.52 7.17
N SER A 238 12.56 10.49 6.72
CA SER A 238 11.50 11.04 7.56
C SER A 238 10.36 10.04 7.78
N ARG A 239 9.99 9.22 6.78
CA ARG A 239 9.01 8.13 6.98
C ARG A 239 9.57 7.00 7.83
N CYS A 240 10.83 6.62 7.66
CA CYS A 240 11.46 5.61 8.52
C CYS A 240 11.57 6.12 9.98
N ASN A 241 11.87 7.40 10.19
CA ASN A 241 11.85 8.00 11.53
C ASN A 241 10.44 8.13 12.11
N VAL A 242 9.41 8.45 11.31
CA VAL A 242 8.03 8.54 11.79
C VAL A 242 7.45 7.16 12.05
N THR A 243 7.73 6.14 11.23
CA THR A 243 7.31 4.76 11.49
C THR A 243 8.10 4.11 12.64
N LEU A 244 9.35 4.54 12.93
CA LEU A 244 10.05 4.16 14.16
C LEU A 244 9.60 4.95 15.40
N ASN A 245 9.33 6.26 15.29
CA ASN A 245 8.90 7.10 16.43
C ASN A 245 7.42 6.95 16.79
N LEU A 246 6.58 6.39 15.91
CA LEU A 246 5.19 6.08 16.26
C LEU A 246 5.04 4.73 16.98
N PHE A 247 6.13 3.97 17.13
CA PHE A 247 6.14 2.63 17.72
C PHE A 247 7.21 2.44 18.82
N ILE A 248 7.86 3.52 19.25
CA ILE A 248 8.58 3.68 20.53
C ILE A 248 7.84 4.79 21.29
#